data_AF-A0A8K0KSG2-F1
#
_entry.id   AF-A0A8K0KSG2-F1
#
_cell.length_a   1.000
_cell.length_b   1.000
_cell.length_c   1.000
_cell.angle_alpha   90.00
_cell.angle_beta   90.00
_cell.angle_gamma   90.00
#
_symmetry.space_group_name_H-M   'P 1'
#
loop_
_entity.id
_entity.type
_entity.pdbx_description
1 polymer ?
#
loop_
_entity_poly.entity_id
_entity_poly.type
_entity_poly.pdbx_seq_one_letter_code
_entity_poly.pdbx_strand_id
1 'polypeptide(L)'
;MKMLLSFFQREEQCCQKMQQMIEDGVDPAEEEKGRRCESKKKISRMESLLSLHGMETNDLIHQYHLERLGEQLQLEAGGQSSSHGLLTVRLQFVEDLLRVEVMNARNLRPMDSNGSCDPYVKVHLLPEDKFSGITKPRTKTHKKNLFPLFDETFTITLKPEQKEIKNALLYFVVKDYDMIGANEFLAEAYVPFSRIPSTEITVGLETLPQIHLPLSRPGNPG
;
A
#
# COMPACT_ATOMS: atom_id res chain seq x y z
N MET A 1 -49.37 -0.60 41.57
CA MET A 1 -50.38 -0.70 40.49
C MET A 1 -49.96 -0.10 39.16
N LYS A 2 -49.29 1.07 39.08
CA LYS A 2 -48.88 1.68 37.78
C LYS A 2 -47.91 0.82 36.94
N MET A 3 -47.07 0.01 37.58
CA MET A 3 -46.07 -0.82 36.89
C MET A 3 -46.69 -2.03 36.17
N LEU A 4 -47.71 -2.67 36.75
CA LEU A 4 -48.42 -3.81 36.13
C LEU A 4 -49.27 -3.37 34.93
N LEU A 5 -49.89 -2.18 35.00
CA LEU A 5 -50.61 -1.58 33.88
C LEU A 5 -49.68 -1.30 32.69
N SER A 6 -48.46 -0.81 32.92
CA SER A 6 -47.50 -0.59 31.83
C SER A 6 -46.97 -1.88 31.20
N PHE A 7 -46.99 -3.00 31.92
CA PHE A 7 -46.64 -4.31 31.37
C PHE A 7 -47.76 -4.85 30.47
N PHE A 8 -49.01 -4.83 30.95
CA PHE A 8 -50.19 -5.24 30.18
C PHE A 8 -50.33 -4.41 28.89
N GLN A 9 -50.12 -3.10 28.98
CA GLN A 9 -50.23 -2.19 27.84
C GLN A 9 -49.14 -2.40 26.79
N ARG A 10 -47.97 -2.95 27.18
CA ARG A 10 -46.89 -3.32 26.24
C ARG A 10 -47.15 -4.65 25.54
N GLU A 11 -47.73 -5.63 26.24
CA GLU A 11 -48.10 -6.92 25.63
C GLU A 11 -49.21 -6.73 24.59
N GLU A 12 -50.20 -5.89 24.89
CA GLU A 12 -51.32 -5.60 23.97
C GLU A 12 -50.85 -4.88 22.69
N GLN A 13 -49.93 -3.91 22.82
CA GLN A 13 -49.29 -3.26 21.67
C GLN A 13 -48.46 -4.23 20.83
N CYS A 14 -47.84 -5.23 21.46
CA CYS A 14 -47.05 -6.24 20.75
C CYS A 14 -47.94 -7.16 19.91
N CYS A 15 -49.08 -7.61 20.46
CA CYS A 15 -50.08 -8.40 19.73
C CYS A 15 -50.69 -7.65 18.55
N GLN A 16 -51.06 -6.37 18.73
CA GLN A 16 -51.60 -5.55 17.64
C GLN A 16 -50.60 -5.37 16.50
N LYS A 17 -49.32 -5.18 16.83
CA LYS A 17 -48.26 -5.01 15.83
C LYS A 17 -47.97 -6.29 15.05
N MET A 18 -48.05 -7.46 15.70
CA MET A 18 -47.94 -8.76 15.01
C MET A 18 -49.13 -9.04 14.10
N GLN A 19 -50.35 -8.73 14.53
CA GLN A 19 -51.54 -8.90 13.68
C GLN A 19 -51.47 -8.03 12.41
N GLN A 20 -51.03 -6.79 12.54
CA GLN A 20 -50.84 -5.90 11.38
C GLN A 20 -49.80 -6.45 10.38
N MET A 21 -48.69 -7.00 10.86
CA MET A 21 -47.64 -7.59 10.00
C MET A 21 -48.14 -8.81 9.21
N ILE A 22 -49.03 -9.62 9.81
CA ILE A 22 -49.65 -10.78 9.15
C ILE A 22 -50.63 -10.32 8.06
N GLU A 23 -51.40 -9.24 8.31
CA GLU A 23 -52.34 -8.67 7.33
C GLU A 23 -51.63 -8.05 6.12
N ASP A 24 -50.46 -7.44 6.32
CA ASP A 24 -49.64 -6.84 5.27
C ASP A 24 -48.84 -7.87 4.45
N GLY A 25 -48.98 -9.18 4.74
CA GLY A 25 -48.30 -10.28 4.03
C GLY A 25 -46.78 -10.31 4.22
N VAL A 26 -46.27 -9.57 5.22
CA VAL A 26 -44.85 -9.53 5.56
C VAL A 26 -44.55 -10.69 6.51
N ASP A 27 -43.75 -11.66 6.07
CA ASP A 27 -43.27 -12.73 6.96
C ASP A 27 -42.41 -12.09 8.07
N PRO A 28 -42.85 -12.16 9.34
CA PRO A 28 -42.12 -11.56 10.46
C PRO A 28 -40.68 -12.09 10.55
N ALA A 29 -40.44 -13.33 10.13
CA ALA A 29 -39.12 -13.95 10.13
C ALA A 29 -38.20 -13.43 9.01
N GLU A 30 -38.75 -12.99 7.88
CA GLU A 30 -37.97 -12.35 6.81
C GLU A 30 -37.61 -10.90 7.15
N GLU A 31 -38.52 -10.14 7.77
CA GLU A 31 -38.24 -8.78 8.22
C GLU A 31 -37.18 -8.76 9.35
N GLU A 32 -37.22 -9.76 10.24
CA GLU A 32 -36.21 -9.95 11.29
C GLU A 32 -34.85 -10.41 10.72
N LYS A 33 -34.84 -11.29 9.71
CA LYS A 33 -33.62 -11.64 8.96
C LYS A 33 -33.01 -10.45 8.23
N GLY A 34 -33.84 -9.62 7.60
CA GLY A 34 -33.43 -8.37 6.93
C GLY A 34 -32.76 -7.41 7.93
N ARG A 35 -33.41 -7.12 9.05
CA ARG A 35 -32.85 -6.31 10.14
C ARG A 35 -31.57 -6.89 10.73
N ARG A 36 -31.48 -8.22 10.89
CA ARG A 36 -30.29 -8.91 11.40
C ARG A 36 -29.12 -8.88 10.40
N CYS A 37 -29.38 -9.00 9.10
CA CYS A 37 -28.37 -8.87 8.05
C CYS A 37 -27.84 -7.44 7.97
N GLU A 38 -28.73 -6.45 8.01
CA GLU A 38 -28.36 -5.03 8.00
C GLU A 38 -27.57 -4.65 9.26
N SER A 39 -27.95 -5.17 10.42
CA SER A 39 -27.22 -4.99 11.68
C SER A 39 -25.84 -5.64 11.64
N LYS A 40 -25.69 -6.85 11.05
CA LYS A 40 -24.37 -7.48 10.85
C LYS A 40 -23.46 -6.66 9.93
N LYS A 41 -23.99 -6.08 8.86
CA LYS A 41 -23.23 -5.17 7.98
C LYS A 41 -22.80 -3.90 8.71
N LYS A 42 -23.68 -3.31 9.52
CA LYS A 42 -23.36 -2.15 10.35
C LYS A 42 -22.30 -2.48 11.40
N ILE A 43 -22.40 -3.62 12.07
CA ILE A 43 -21.39 -4.10 13.03
C ILE A 43 -20.05 -4.32 12.35
N SER A 44 -20.01 -5.04 11.21
CA SER A 44 -18.77 -5.24 10.47
C SER A 44 -18.14 -3.91 10.04
N ARG A 45 -18.93 -2.94 9.56
CA ARG A 45 -18.43 -1.61 9.21
C ARG A 45 -17.91 -0.85 10.44
N MET A 46 -18.58 -0.96 11.59
CA MET A 46 -18.12 -0.37 12.85
C MET A 46 -16.86 -1.05 13.39
N GLU A 47 -16.73 -2.37 13.28
CA GLU A 47 -15.51 -3.11 13.64
C GLU A 47 -14.34 -2.72 12.74
N SER A 48 -14.56 -2.59 11.42
CA SER A 48 -13.54 -2.06 10.49
C SER A 48 -13.15 -0.62 10.84
N LEU A 49 -14.12 0.23 11.21
CA LEU A 49 -13.87 1.62 11.59
C LEU A 49 -13.14 1.73 12.93
N LEU A 50 -13.50 0.93 13.92
CA LEU A 50 -12.83 0.85 15.22
C LEU A 50 -11.41 0.29 15.08
N SER A 51 -11.22 -0.68 14.21
CA SER A 51 -9.89 -1.20 13.87
C SER A 51 -9.03 -0.13 13.20
N LEU A 52 -9.60 0.68 12.28
CA LEU A 52 -8.90 1.79 11.64
C LEU A 52 -8.51 2.88 12.65
N HIS A 53 -9.39 3.25 13.57
CA HIS A 53 -9.11 4.26 14.59
C HIS A 53 -8.29 3.74 15.78
N GLY A 54 -8.11 2.42 15.91
CA GLY A 54 -7.28 1.78 16.92
C GLY A 54 -5.87 1.42 16.46
N MET A 55 -5.56 1.57 15.18
CA MET A 55 -4.22 1.33 14.64
C MET A 55 -3.25 2.45 15.02
N GLU A 56 -1.99 2.09 15.26
CA GLU A 56 -0.94 3.08 15.40
C GLU A 56 -0.70 3.81 14.07
N THR A 57 -0.20 5.05 14.14
CA THR A 57 0.11 5.86 12.95
C THR A 57 0.99 5.11 11.94
N ASN A 58 1.95 4.30 12.42
CA ASN A 58 2.84 3.52 11.56
C ASN A 58 2.10 2.40 10.81
N ASP A 59 1.13 1.75 11.45
CA ASP A 59 0.33 0.69 10.82
C ASP A 59 -0.57 1.27 9.74
N LEU A 60 -1.17 2.44 9.98
CA LEU A 60 -1.95 3.16 8.98
C LEU A 60 -1.11 3.58 7.77
N ILE A 61 0.10 4.10 8.01
CA ILE A 61 1.04 4.45 6.92
C ILE A 61 1.44 3.20 6.13
N HIS A 62 1.71 2.08 6.82
CA HIS A 62 2.05 0.84 6.14
C HIS A 62 0.88 0.29 5.31
N GLN A 63 -0.34 0.32 5.85
CA GLN A 63 -1.55 -0.08 5.13
C GLN A 63 -1.75 0.75 3.87
N TYR A 64 -1.54 2.07 3.94
CA TYR A 64 -1.57 2.94 2.77
C TYR A 64 -0.57 2.47 1.69
N HIS A 65 0.67 2.16 2.06
CA HIS A 65 1.65 1.66 1.10
C HIS A 65 1.28 0.29 0.50
N LEU A 66 0.60 -0.57 1.26
CA LEU A 66 0.07 -1.84 0.74
C LEU A 66 -1.05 -1.63 -0.28
N GLU A 67 -1.94 -0.66 -0.04
CA GLU A 67 -2.97 -0.27 -1.01
C GLU A 67 -2.33 0.26 -2.31
N ARG A 68 -1.32 1.12 -2.20
CA ARG A 68 -0.56 1.65 -3.34
C ARG A 68 0.17 0.57 -4.13
N LEU A 69 0.75 -0.44 -3.46
CA LEU A 69 1.28 -1.63 -4.13
C LEU A 69 0.17 -2.37 -4.91
N GLY A 70 -1.03 -2.50 -4.34
CA GLY A 70 -2.17 -3.12 -5.01
C GLY A 70 -2.56 -2.41 -6.30
N GLU A 71 -2.56 -1.07 -6.31
CA GLU A 71 -2.79 -0.26 -7.51
C GLU A 71 -1.67 -0.46 -8.56
N GLN A 72 -0.41 -0.49 -8.13
CA GLN A 72 0.72 -0.75 -9.02
C GLN A 72 0.59 -2.12 -9.71
N LEU A 73 0.26 -3.17 -8.96
CA LEU A 73 0.09 -4.53 -9.51
C LEU A 73 -1.08 -4.61 -10.52
N GLN A 74 -2.15 -3.84 -10.30
CA GLN A 74 -3.25 -3.74 -11.27
C GLN A 74 -2.81 -3.05 -12.56
N LEU A 75 -1.97 -2.00 -12.47
CA LEU A 75 -1.37 -1.36 -13.64
C LEU A 75 -0.46 -2.32 -14.42
N GLU A 76 0.35 -3.11 -13.72
CA GLU A 76 1.21 -4.16 -14.31
C GLU A 76 0.35 -5.21 -15.05
N ALA A 77 -0.73 -5.69 -14.42
CA ALA A 77 -1.61 -6.71 -15.00
C ALA A 77 -2.44 -6.19 -16.19
N GLY A 78 -2.85 -4.92 -16.15
CA GLY A 78 -3.62 -4.29 -17.21
C GLY A 78 -2.81 -3.94 -18.47
N GLY A 79 -1.48 -4.15 -18.45
CA GLY A 79 -0.60 -3.81 -19.57
C GLY A 79 -0.54 -2.33 -19.90
N GLN A 80 -0.99 -1.46 -18.98
CA GLN A 80 -1.01 -0.02 -19.20
C GLN A 80 0.37 0.57 -18.95
N SER A 81 0.79 1.46 -19.85
CA SER A 81 2.02 2.24 -19.63
C SER A 81 1.76 3.30 -18.57
N SER A 82 2.62 3.38 -17.57
CA SER A 82 2.54 4.44 -16.57
C SER A 82 2.81 5.81 -17.20
N SER A 83 2.01 6.80 -16.80
CA SER A 83 2.19 8.21 -17.14
C SER A 83 3.39 8.88 -16.44
N HIS A 84 3.96 8.23 -15.41
CA HIS A 84 5.07 8.75 -14.61
C HIS A 84 6.41 8.09 -14.93
N GLY A 85 6.42 7.17 -15.89
CA GLY A 85 7.60 6.45 -16.34
C GLY A 85 7.71 5.04 -15.75
N LEU A 86 8.89 4.45 -15.90
CA LEU A 86 9.17 3.09 -15.46
C LEU A 86 10.56 3.01 -14.84
N LEU A 87 10.67 2.32 -13.72
CA LEU A 87 11.93 2.02 -13.05
C LEU A 87 12.30 0.55 -13.28
N THR A 88 13.56 0.28 -13.64
CA THR A 88 14.08 -1.07 -13.82
C THR A 88 15.06 -1.41 -12.70
N VAL A 89 14.81 -2.52 -12.01
CA VAL A 89 15.64 -2.97 -10.88
C VAL A 89 15.93 -4.46 -10.96
N ARG A 90 16.97 -4.91 -10.25
CA ARG A 90 17.21 -6.32 -9.91
C ARG A 90 17.39 -6.46 -8.41
N LEU A 91 16.85 -7.53 -7.87
CA LEU A 91 16.77 -7.75 -6.43
C LEU A 91 17.16 -9.18 -6.09
N GLN A 92 17.86 -9.35 -4.99
CA GLN A 92 18.33 -10.66 -4.54
C GLN A 92 18.48 -10.66 -3.01
N PHE A 93 18.00 -11.73 -2.39
CA PHE A 93 18.42 -12.09 -1.03
C PHE A 93 19.57 -13.08 -1.10
N VAL A 94 20.66 -12.77 -0.41
CA VAL A 94 21.79 -13.67 -0.19
C VAL A 94 21.97 -13.77 1.32
N GLU A 95 21.53 -14.88 1.92
CA GLU A 95 21.40 -14.99 3.38
C GLU A 95 20.57 -13.81 3.95
N ASP A 96 21.14 -13.02 4.86
CA ASP A 96 20.52 -11.83 5.45
C ASP A 96 20.87 -10.52 4.71
N LEU A 97 21.50 -10.63 3.54
CA LEU A 97 21.85 -9.49 2.69
C LEU A 97 20.80 -9.28 1.60
N LEU A 98 20.20 -8.10 1.58
CA LEU A 98 19.36 -7.63 0.49
C LEU A 98 20.20 -6.83 -0.48
N ARG A 99 20.41 -7.37 -1.68
CA ARG A 99 21.08 -6.67 -2.78
C ARG A 99 20.03 -6.02 -3.67
N VAL A 100 20.22 -4.73 -3.93
CA VAL A 100 19.31 -3.89 -4.72
C VAL A 100 20.13 -3.20 -5.80
N GLU A 101 19.94 -3.62 -7.05
CA GLU A 101 20.49 -2.93 -8.21
C GLU A 101 19.40 -2.05 -8.84
N VAL A 102 19.64 -0.74 -8.79
CA VAL A 102 18.84 0.25 -9.50
C VAL A 102 19.51 0.48 -10.85
N MET A 103 18.91 -0.03 -11.92
CA MET A 103 19.53 -0.02 -13.26
C MET A 103 19.24 1.31 -13.96
N ASN A 104 17.98 1.59 -14.26
CA ASN A 104 17.58 2.77 -15.00
C ASN A 104 16.15 3.19 -14.69
N ALA A 105 15.82 4.43 -15.01
CA ALA A 105 14.45 4.86 -15.20
C ALA A 105 14.25 5.39 -16.61
N ARG A 106 13.03 5.31 -17.13
CA ARG A 106 12.67 5.79 -18.47
C ARG A 106 11.34 6.52 -18.48
N ASN A 107 11.21 7.47 -19.41
CA ASN A 107 10.00 8.29 -19.59
C ASN A 107 9.58 8.98 -18.29
N LEU A 108 10.54 9.48 -17.51
CA LEU A 108 10.22 10.26 -16.31
C LEU A 108 9.45 11.51 -16.71
N ARG A 109 8.35 11.78 -15.99
CA ARG A 109 7.52 12.95 -16.23
C ARG A 109 8.07 14.13 -15.42
N PRO A 110 8.57 15.20 -16.06
CA PRO A 110 8.93 16.43 -15.36
C PRO A 110 7.68 17.11 -14.80
N MET A 111 7.81 17.68 -13.60
CA MET A 111 6.76 18.51 -13.00
C MET A 111 6.96 19.98 -13.34
N ASP A 112 8.22 20.41 -13.51
CA ASP A 112 8.56 21.79 -13.81
C ASP A 112 8.45 22.16 -15.28
N SER A 113 8.11 23.43 -15.50
CA SER A 113 7.94 24.09 -16.82
C SER A 113 9.15 23.97 -17.74
N ASN A 114 10.33 23.71 -17.17
CA ASN A 114 11.61 23.62 -17.86
C ASN A 114 11.77 22.29 -18.63
N GLY A 115 10.86 21.33 -18.42
CA GLY A 115 10.79 20.08 -19.18
C GLY A 115 11.92 19.08 -18.91
N SER A 116 12.65 19.25 -17.81
CA SER A 116 13.85 18.50 -17.46
C SER A 116 13.87 18.21 -15.96
N CYS A 117 14.39 17.04 -15.58
CA CYS A 117 14.60 16.63 -14.19
C CYS A 117 16.06 16.26 -13.95
N ASP A 118 16.53 16.44 -12.73
CA ASP A 118 17.76 15.91 -12.17
C ASP A 118 17.46 14.68 -11.28
N PRO A 119 17.02 13.53 -11.83
CA PRO A 119 16.51 12.44 -11.02
C PRO A 119 17.56 11.72 -10.18
N TYR A 120 17.13 11.24 -9.02
CA TYR A 120 17.77 10.20 -8.24
C TYR A 120 16.72 9.29 -7.58
N VAL A 121 17.11 8.07 -7.22
CA VAL A 121 16.25 7.10 -6.56
C VAL A 121 16.70 6.89 -5.13
N LYS A 122 15.75 6.95 -4.19
CA LYS A 122 15.97 6.58 -2.78
C LYS A 122 15.24 5.28 -2.48
N VAL A 123 15.91 4.38 -1.78
CA VAL A 123 15.36 3.07 -1.41
C VAL A 123 15.00 3.07 0.07
N HIS A 124 13.77 2.68 0.35
CA HIS A 124 13.19 2.57 1.68
C HIS A 124 12.73 1.12 1.93
N LEU A 125 12.70 0.71 3.20
CA LEU A 125 12.12 -0.54 3.65
C LEU A 125 10.91 -0.22 4.52
N LEU A 126 9.80 -0.88 4.24
CA LEU A 126 8.53 -0.69 4.95
C LEU A 126 8.11 -2.00 5.63
N PRO A 127 7.54 -1.96 6.85
CA PRO A 127 7.21 -0.77 7.66
C PRO A 127 8.44 -0.07 8.27
N GLU A 128 8.51 1.27 8.19
CA GLU A 128 9.75 2.00 8.54
C GLU A 128 10.22 1.80 9.99
N ASP A 129 9.29 1.63 10.94
CA ASP A 129 9.58 1.42 12.35
C ASP A 129 10.34 0.09 12.59
N LYS A 130 10.00 -0.97 11.85
CA LYS A 130 10.64 -2.28 11.94
C LYS A 130 12.03 -2.32 11.30
N PHE A 131 12.29 -1.41 10.37
CA PHE A 131 13.58 -1.22 9.71
C PHE A 131 14.35 0.00 10.27
N SER A 132 13.99 0.45 11.47
CA SER A 132 14.71 1.52 12.17
C SER A 132 16.20 1.19 12.33
N GLY A 133 17.05 2.17 12.09
CA GLY A 133 18.51 2.03 12.12
C GLY A 133 19.15 1.59 10.79
N ILE A 134 18.37 1.15 9.80
CA ILE A 134 18.91 0.89 8.45
C ILE A 134 19.06 2.22 7.70
N THR A 135 20.25 2.45 7.15
CA THR A 135 20.50 3.60 6.28
C THR A 135 19.77 3.41 4.96
N LYS A 136 18.99 4.42 4.56
CA LYS A 136 18.20 4.42 3.31
C LYS A 136 19.12 4.82 2.14
N PRO A 137 19.59 3.88 1.31
CA PRO A 137 20.53 4.21 0.24
C PRO A 137 19.85 5.05 -0.84
N ARG A 138 20.66 5.79 -1.58
CA ARG A 138 20.20 6.56 -2.74
C ARG A 138 21.24 6.49 -3.85
N THR A 139 20.77 6.57 -5.09
CA THR A 139 21.62 6.70 -6.27
C THR A 139 22.24 8.10 -6.35
N LYS A 140 23.21 8.24 -7.23
CA LYS A 140 23.67 9.53 -7.72
C LYS A 140 22.54 10.23 -8.49
N THR A 141 22.64 11.55 -8.49
CA THR A 141 21.76 12.43 -9.26
C THR A 141 22.28 12.54 -10.69
N HIS A 142 21.39 12.33 -11.67
CA HIS A 142 21.70 12.52 -13.09
C HIS A 142 21.12 13.83 -13.57
N LYS A 143 21.95 14.79 -13.97
CA LYS A 143 21.47 16.11 -14.38
C LYS A 143 20.73 16.08 -15.71
N LYS A 144 19.58 16.74 -15.77
CA LYS A 144 18.75 16.98 -16.95
C LYS A 144 18.49 15.74 -17.78
N ASN A 145 18.07 14.67 -17.12
CA ASN A 145 17.96 13.36 -17.75
C ASN A 145 16.64 12.67 -17.41
N LEU A 146 15.78 12.47 -18.41
CA LEU A 146 14.52 11.73 -18.27
C LEU A 146 14.67 10.21 -18.48
N PHE A 147 15.89 9.77 -18.82
CA PHE A 147 16.30 8.38 -19.07
C PHE A 147 17.60 8.05 -18.31
N PRO A 148 17.65 8.27 -16.98
CA PRO A 148 18.87 8.02 -16.21
C PRO A 148 19.25 6.54 -16.23
N LEU A 149 20.52 6.27 -16.52
CA LEU A 149 21.18 4.97 -16.31
C LEU A 149 21.96 5.09 -15.01
N PHE A 150 21.40 4.56 -13.92
CA PHE A 150 22.02 4.59 -12.61
C PHE A 150 23.09 3.51 -12.49
N ASP A 151 22.73 2.25 -12.81
CA ASP A 151 23.57 1.06 -12.71
C ASP A 151 24.30 0.96 -11.34
N GLU A 152 23.57 1.27 -10.27
CA GLU A 152 24.08 1.30 -8.90
C GLU A 152 23.53 0.14 -8.09
N THR A 153 24.41 -0.61 -7.43
CA THR A 153 24.05 -1.71 -6.53
C THR A 153 24.30 -1.33 -5.07
N PHE A 154 23.29 -1.57 -4.24
CA PHE A 154 23.34 -1.40 -2.80
C PHE A 154 23.21 -2.76 -2.11
N THR A 155 23.95 -2.95 -1.03
CA THR A 155 23.80 -4.12 -0.16
C THR A 155 23.33 -3.63 1.20
N ILE A 156 22.18 -4.14 1.64
CA ILE A 156 21.58 -3.83 2.92
C ILE A 156 21.63 -5.09 3.78
N THR A 157 22.28 -5.00 4.94
CA THR A 157 22.27 -6.07 5.94
C THR A 157 20.98 -5.98 6.75
N LEU A 158 20.20 -7.05 6.73
CA LEU A 158 19.01 -7.21 7.56
C LEU A 158 19.33 -8.07 8.77
N LYS A 159 18.57 -7.91 9.84
CA LYS A 159 18.49 -8.94 10.88
C LYS A 159 17.57 -10.07 10.41
N PRO A 160 17.73 -11.31 10.90
CA PRO A 160 16.85 -12.42 10.54
C PRO A 160 15.36 -12.08 10.74
N GLU A 161 15.02 -11.42 11.86
CA GLU A 161 13.64 -11.05 12.17
C GLU A 161 13.08 -10.02 11.18
N GLN A 162 13.94 -9.17 10.61
CA GLN A 162 13.54 -8.14 9.64
C GLN A 162 13.23 -8.73 8.27
N LYS A 163 13.92 -9.81 7.89
CA LYS A 163 13.67 -10.53 6.64
C LYS A 163 12.32 -11.27 6.66
N GLU A 164 11.90 -11.72 7.83
CA GLU A 164 10.66 -12.49 8.03
C GLU A 164 9.41 -11.63 8.26
N ILE A 165 9.54 -10.30 8.26
CA ILE A 165 8.40 -9.38 8.42
C ILE A 165 7.37 -9.63 7.31
N LYS A 166 6.16 -9.99 7.72
CA LYS A 166 5.04 -10.14 6.80
C LYS A 166 4.71 -8.82 6.14
N ASN A 167 4.42 -8.88 4.84
CA ASN A 167 4.09 -7.72 4.01
C ASN A 167 5.19 -6.65 3.93
N ALA A 168 6.44 -7.00 4.27
CA ALA A 168 7.57 -6.09 4.08
C ALA A 168 7.74 -5.70 2.61
N LEU A 169 8.02 -4.42 2.36
CA LEU A 169 8.14 -3.86 1.03
C LEU A 169 9.49 -3.15 0.87
N LEU A 170 10.07 -3.29 -0.31
CA LEU A 170 10.99 -2.29 -0.87
C LEU A 170 10.15 -1.17 -1.49
N TYR A 171 10.44 0.05 -1.07
CA TYR A 171 9.79 1.27 -1.55
C TYR A 171 10.82 2.17 -2.22
N PHE A 172 10.65 2.38 -3.52
CA PHE A 172 11.49 3.22 -4.35
C PHE A 172 10.84 4.58 -4.52
N VAL A 173 11.59 5.63 -4.19
CA VAL A 173 11.15 7.01 -4.37
C VAL A 173 12.07 7.69 -5.38
N VAL A 174 11.50 8.06 -6.53
CA VAL A 174 12.18 8.87 -7.53
C VAL A 174 11.94 10.33 -7.20
N LYS A 175 13.01 11.11 -7.08
CA LYS A 175 12.97 12.52 -6.76
C LYS A 175 13.76 13.34 -7.75
N ASP A 176 13.34 14.57 -7.95
CA ASP A 176 14.11 15.61 -8.62
C ASP A 176 15.02 16.29 -7.62
N TYR A 177 16.29 16.48 -7.97
CA TYR A 177 17.24 17.18 -7.10
C TYR A 177 17.27 18.66 -7.45
N ASP A 178 16.86 19.48 -6.49
CA ASP A 178 16.92 20.94 -6.63
C ASP A 178 18.14 21.50 -5.89
N MET A 179 18.93 22.33 -6.58
CA MET A 179 20.07 23.01 -5.95
C MET A 179 19.63 24.01 -4.86
N ILE A 180 18.43 24.56 -4.99
CA ILE A 180 17.86 25.55 -4.07
C ILE A 180 16.44 25.08 -3.73
N GLY A 181 16.20 24.79 -2.44
CA GLY A 181 14.89 24.35 -1.96
C GLY A 181 14.89 22.87 -1.56
N ALA A 182 13.70 22.31 -1.46
CA ALA A 182 13.50 20.89 -1.11
C ALA A 182 13.31 20.08 -2.39
N ASN A 183 14.03 18.97 -2.49
CA ASN A 183 13.93 18.02 -3.61
C ASN A 183 12.49 17.59 -3.86
N GLU A 184 12.05 17.76 -5.10
CA GLU A 184 10.70 17.41 -5.51
C GLU A 184 10.49 15.89 -5.55
N PHE A 185 9.36 15.41 -5.04
CA PHE A 185 8.92 14.05 -5.31
C PHE A 185 8.49 13.96 -6.77
N LEU A 186 8.94 12.95 -7.53
CA LEU A 186 8.48 12.71 -8.90
C LEU A 186 7.46 11.57 -8.93
N ALA A 187 7.89 10.40 -8.46
CA ALA A 187 7.09 9.18 -8.47
C ALA A 187 7.61 8.13 -7.49
N GLU A 188 6.84 7.07 -7.31
CA GLU A 188 7.11 5.94 -6.46
C GLU A 188 6.89 4.60 -7.16
N ALA A 189 7.56 3.57 -6.65
CA ALA A 189 7.30 2.17 -6.97
C ALA A 189 7.58 1.25 -5.77
N TYR A 190 7.00 0.06 -5.80
CA TYR A 190 7.01 -0.90 -4.70
C TYR A 190 7.38 -2.30 -5.20
N VAL A 191 8.11 -3.04 -4.37
CA VAL A 191 8.32 -4.49 -4.54
C VAL A 191 8.11 -5.19 -3.21
N PRO A 192 7.17 -6.13 -3.08
CA PRO A 192 7.04 -6.92 -1.87
C PRO A 192 8.23 -7.87 -1.72
N PHE A 193 8.67 -8.10 -0.49
CA PHE A 193 9.77 -9.03 -0.19
C PHE A 193 9.51 -10.43 -0.73
N SER A 194 8.24 -10.86 -0.77
CA SER A 194 7.82 -12.14 -1.33
C SER A 194 8.11 -12.31 -2.83
N ARG A 195 8.35 -11.22 -3.58
CA ARG A 195 8.73 -11.27 -5.00
C ARG A 195 10.25 -11.35 -5.20
N ILE A 196 11.04 -11.20 -4.15
CA ILE A 196 12.51 -11.17 -4.23
C ILE A 196 13.06 -12.59 -4.06
N PRO A 197 13.83 -13.11 -5.03
CA PRO A 197 14.41 -14.45 -4.94
C PRO A 197 15.50 -14.51 -3.87
N SER A 198 15.50 -15.59 -3.09
CA SER A 198 16.64 -15.97 -2.25
C SER A 198 17.54 -16.93 -3.02
N THR A 199 18.84 -16.66 -3.04
CA THR A 199 19.82 -17.43 -3.81
C THR A 199 21.10 -17.62 -3.02
N GLU A 200 21.97 -18.52 -3.49
CA GLU A 200 23.32 -18.67 -2.97
C GLU A 200 24.22 -17.48 -3.35
N ILE A 201 25.30 -17.28 -2.59
CA ILE A 201 26.32 -16.23 -2.80
C ILE A 201 26.96 -16.32 -4.20
N THR A 202 27.04 -17.53 -4.77
CA THR A 202 27.65 -17.81 -6.07
C THR A 202 26.81 -17.30 -7.24
N VAL A 203 25.51 -17.04 -7.04
CA VAL A 203 24.62 -16.54 -8.08
C VAL A 203 24.79 -15.02 -8.20
N GLY A 204 25.32 -14.57 -9.33
CA GLY A 204 25.46 -13.15 -9.64
C GLY A 204 24.11 -12.45 -9.82
N LEU A 205 23.99 -11.20 -9.35
CA LEU A 205 22.77 -10.39 -9.45
C LEU A 205 22.37 -10.13 -10.91
N GLU A 206 23.37 -10.02 -11.78
CA GLU A 206 23.23 -9.79 -13.21
C GLU A 206 22.53 -10.94 -13.97
N THR A 207 22.53 -12.15 -13.38
CA THR A 207 21.85 -13.33 -13.95
C THR A 207 20.36 -13.33 -13.66
N LEU A 208 19.91 -12.53 -12.69
CA LEU A 208 18.53 -12.47 -12.27
C LEU A 208 17.66 -11.63 -13.23
N PRO A 209 16.37 -11.97 -13.34
CA PRO A 209 15.45 -11.23 -14.18
C PRO A 209 15.33 -9.79 -13.71
N GLN A 210 15.26 -8.88 -14.68
CA GLN A 210 14.96 -7.48 -14.42
C GLN A 210 13.49 -7.34 -14.07
N ILE A 211 13.21 -6.52 -13.06
CA ILE A 211 11.86 -6.16 -12.65
C ILE A 211 11.58 -4.76 -13.19
N HIS A 212 10.52 -4.65 -13.99
CA HIS A 212 10.04 -3.41 -14.57
C HIS A 212 8.87 -2.88 -13.73
N LEU A 213 9.11 -1.79 -13.01
CA LEU A 213 8.17 -1.21 -12.06
C LEU A 213 7.51 0.03 -12.67
N PRO A 214 6.19 0.02 -12.94
CA PRO A 214 5.48 1.23 -13.34
C PRO A 214 5.53 2.23 -12.19
N LEU A 215 6.07 3.41 -12.49
CA LEU A 215 6.11 4.50 -11.52
C LEU A 215 4.70 5.04 -11.33
N SER A 216 4.34 5.46 -10.14
CA SER A 216 3.07 6.12 -9.90
C SER A 216 3.27 7.32 -9.00
N ARG A 217 2.32 8.24 -8.96
CA ARG A 217 2.31 9.33 -8.01
C ARG A 217 1.01 9.24 -7.21
N PRO A 218 1.04 9.41 -5.88
CA PRO A 218 -0.20 9.53 -5.14
C PRO A 218 -0.94 10.79 -5.60
N GLY A 219 -2.18 10.61 -6.07
CA GLY A 219 -3.03 11.73 -6.41
C GLY A 219 -3.48 12.45 -5.14
N ASN A 220 -3.65 13.78 -5.20
CA ASN A 220 -4.46 14.43 -4.18
C ASN A 220 -5.88 13.88 -4.32
N PRO A 221 -6.50 13.33 -3.26
CA PRO A 221 -7.95 13.25 -3.23
C PRO A 221 -8.44 14.70 -3.27
N GLY A 222 -8.99 15.09 -4.42
CA GLY A 222 -9.56 16.43 -4.65
C GLY A 222 -10.76 16.70 -3.76
#